data_AF-A0A1S2JW80-F1
#
_entry.id   AF-A0A1S2JW80-F1
#
_cell.length_a   1.000
_cell.length_b   1.000
_cell.length_c   1.000
_cell.angle_alpha   90.00
_cell.angle_beta   90.00
_cell.angle_gamma   90.00
#
_symmetry.space_group_name_H-M   'P 1'
#
loop_
_entity.id
_entity.type
_entity.pdbx_description
1 polymer ?
#
loop_
_entity_poly.entity_id
_entity_poly.type
_entity_poly.pdbx_seq_one_letter_code
_entity_poly.pdbx_strand_id
1 'polypeptide(L)'
;MDDVTNADRAAWAAEALAAYNDASPDRLLPVPETAERVRLGTIAAEALARATRRNPREHTVTDEESAHEVIGDLFAYAFLLADGRATPGQLTRAAEEMRSTAYPVTLNAVCEVAAADVERVAAMLAACMDAAEHFGCDVPRMLENARRWAETTKAEEACTAV
;
A
#
# COMPACT_ATOMS: atom_id res chain seq x y z
N MET A 1 -5.29 -17.63 20.73
CA MET A 1 -5.07 -17.00 19.42
C MET A 1 -4.59 -15.64 19.83
N ASP A 2 -3.29 -15.38 19.71
CA ASP A 2 -2.74 -14.09 20.13
C ASP A 2 -3.42 -13.00 19.27
N ASP A 3 -3.86 -11.93 19.92
CA ASP A 3 -4.55 -10.84 19.24
C ASP A 3 -3.57 -10.14 18.30
N VAL A 4 -3.97 -9.97 17.04
CA VAL A 4 -3.15 -9.30 16.02
C VAL A 4 -3.06 -7.82 16.35
N THR A 5 -1.83 -7.31 16.47
CA THR A 5 -1.53 -5.91 16.79
C THR A 5 -1.25 -5.08 15.53
N ASN A 6 -1.23 -3.75 15.65
CA ASN A 6 -0.80 -2.86 14.57
C ASN A 6 0.66 -3.07 14.20
N ALA A 7 1.50 -3.53 15.12
CA ALA A 7 2.88 -3.90 14.84
C ALA A 7 2.95 -5.14 13.93
N ASP A 8 2.10 -6.14 14.16
CA ASP A 8 2.02 -7.34 13.29
C ASP A 8 1.57 -6.96 11.88
N ARG A 9 0.56 -6.09 11.79
CA ARG A 9 0.05 -5.59 10.50
C ARG A 9 1.09 -4.77 9.74
N ALA A 10 1.82 -3.91 10.44
CA ALA A 10 2.94 -3.16 9.86
C ALA A 10 4.06 -4.10 9.39
N ALA A 11 4.35 -5.18 10.13
CA ALA A 11 5.32 -6.19 9.73
C ALA A 11 4.88 -6.92 8.44
N TRP A 12 3.61 -7.27 8.30
CA TRP A 12 3.09 -7.87 7.07
C TRP A 12 3.17 -6.90 5.87
N ALA A 13 2.89 -5.62 6.06
CA ALA A 13 3.13 -4.61 5.03
C ALA A 13 4.63 -4.44 4.70
N ALA A 14 5.52 -4.64 5.67
CA ALA A 14 6.96 -4.61 5.42
C ALA A 14 7.42 -5.80 4.55
N GLU A 15 6.81 -6.98 4.71
CA GLU A 15 7.05 -8.12 3.81
C GLU A 15 6.59 -7.83 2.38
N ALA A 16 5.41 -7.21 2.23
CA ALA A 16 4.92 -6.76 0.92
C ALA A 16 5.86 -5.73 0.30
N LEU A 17 6.36 -4.78 1.10
CA LEU A 17 7.33 -3.77 0.66
C LEU A 17 8.67 -4.40 0.24
N ALA A 18 9.15 -5.44 0.95
CA ALA A 18 10.35 -6.17 0.57
C ALA A 18 10.18 -6.85 -0.79
N ALA A 19 9.06 -7.55 -1.00
CA ALA A 19 8.76 -8.20 -2.28
C ALA A 19 8.62 -7.18 -3.43
N TYR A 20 7.99 -6.03 -3.16
CA TYR A 20 7.94 -4.91 -4.10
C TYR A 20 9.35 -4.42 -4.45
N ASN A 21 10.19 -4.16 -3.45
CA ASN A 21 11.54 -3.63 -3.64
C ASN A 21 12.42 -4.59 -4.45
N ASP A 22 12.38 -5.89 -4.14
CA ASP A 22 13.14 -6.93 -4.85
C ASP A 22 12.75 -7.03 -6.33
N ALA A 23 11.49 -6.75 -6.67
CA ALA A 23 10.98 -6.78 -8.04
C ALA A 23 11.08 -5.45 -8.78
N SER A 24 11.24 -4.33 -8.05
CA SER A 24 11.23 -2.97 -8.58
C SER A 24 12.62 -2.53 -9.04
N PRO A 25 12.71 -1.60 -10.02
CA PRO A 25 13.97 -0.94 -10.34
C PRO A 25 14.57 -0.16 -9.15
N ASP A 26 15.90 0.00 -9.16
CA ASP A 26 16.62 0.81 -8.15
C ASP A 26 16.17 2.27 -8.13
N ARG A 27 15.74 2.79 -9.29
CA ARG A 27 15.23 4.14 -9.42
C ARG A 27 13.70 4.14 -9.31
N LEU A 28 13.20 4.94 -8.37
CA LEU A 28 11.77 5.17 -8.16
C LEU A 28 11.07 5.82 -9.39
N LEU A 29 11.82 6.60 -10.14
CA LEU A 29 11.39 7.34 -11.34
C LEU A 29 12.48 7.12 -12.42
N PRO A 30 12.17 6.83 -13.70
CA PRO A 30 11.05 7.32 -14.51
C PRO A 30 9.76 6.51 -14.34
N VAL A 31 8.61 7.20 -14.45
CA VAL A 31 7.25 6.64 -14.37
C VAL A 31 7.20 5.28 -15.07
N PRO A 32 7.12 4.15 -14.33
CA PRO A 32 7.07 2.83 -14.97
C PRO A 32 5.85 2.79 -15.88
N GLU A 33 5.90 2.02 -16.97
CA GLU A 33 4.70 1.81 -17.78
C GLU A 33 3.57 1.29 -16.88
N THR A 34 2.31 1.69 -17.13
CA THR A 34 1.18 1.30 -16.26
C THR A 34 1.12 -0.22 -16.06
N ALA A 35 1.42 -1.01 -17.09
CA ALA A 35 1.48 -2.47 -17.00
C ALA A 35 2.54 -2.96 -15.99
N GLU A 36 3.67 -2.28 -15.89
CA GLU A 36 4.73 -2.61 -14.94
C GLU A 36 4.32 -2.23 -13.50
N ARG A 37 3.66 -1.08 -13.31
CA ARG A 37 3.10 -0.72 -11.99
C ARG A 37 2.02 -1.70 -11.54
N VAL A 38 1.14 -2.14 -12.44
CA VAL A 38 0.15 -3.20 -12.15
C VAL A 38 0.86 -4.47 -11.69
N ARG A 39 1.87 -4.95 -12.44
CA ARG A 39 2.67 -6.14 -12.07
C ARG A 39 3.29 -6.02 -10.68
N LEU A 40 3.91 -4.87 -10.37
CA LEU A 40 4.52 -4.63 -9.08
C LEU A 40 3.49 -4.57 -7.93
N GLY A 41 2.33 -3.96 -8.18
CA GLY A 41 1.23 -3.92 -7.22
C GLY A 41 0.69 -5.31 -6.90
N THR A 42 0.52 -6.17 -7.92
CA THR A 42 0.12 -7.57 -7.74
C THR A 42 1.16 -8.34 -6.92
N ILE A 43 2.45 -8.17 -7.18
CA ILE A 43 3.52 -8.84 -6.41
C ILE A 43 3.45 -8.48 -4.92
N ALA A 44 3.25 -7.19 -4.60
CA ALA A 44 3.12 -6.72 -3.24
C ALA A 44 1.86 -7.31 -2.56
N ALA A 45 0.73 -7.30 -3.26
CA ALA A 45 -0.52 -7.85 -2.77
C ALA A 45 -0.41 -9.36 -2.48
N GLU A 46 0.15 -10.14 -3.39
CA GLU A 46 0.34 -11.58 -3.20
C GLU A 46 1.34 -11.90 -2.07
N ALA A 47 2.36 -11.05 -1.88
CA ALA A 47 3.25 -11.17 -0.73
C ALA A 47 2.51 -10.96 0.59
N LEU A 48 1.64 -9.95 0.67
CA LEU A 48 0.77 -9.76 1.83
C LEU A 48 -0.17 -10.95 2.04
N ALA A 49 -0.78 -11.46 0.96
CA ALA A 49 -1.68 -12.61 1.04
C ALA A 49 -0.97 -13.85 1.60
N ARG A 50 0.29 -14.10 1.19
CA ARG A 50 1.12 -15.17 1.76
C ARG A 50 1.40 -15.00 3.25
N ALA A 51 1.58 -13.77 3.71
CA ALA A 51 1.83 -13.45 5.11
C ALA A 51 0.57 -13.59 6.00
N THR A 52 -0.61 -13.30 5.44
CA THR A 52 -1.85 -13.13 6.22
C THR A 52 -2.86 -14.27 6.07
N ARG A 53 -2.91 -14.94 4.91
CA ARG A 53 -3.92 -15.95 4.58
C ARG A 53 -3.39 -17.36 4.79
N ARG A 54 -4.22 -18.22 5.38
CA ARG A 54 -3.85 -19.61 5.68
C ARG A 54 -3.97 -20.54 4.48
N ASN A 55 -4.90 -20.24 3.58
CA ASN A 55 -5.21 -21.08 2.44
C ASN A 55 -4.35 -20.66 1.24
N PRO A 56 -3.55 -21.56 0.66
CA PRO A 56 -2.72 -21.23 -0.50
C PRO A 56 -3.50 -20.72 -1.72
N ARG A 57 -4.79 -21.05 -1.84
CA ARG A 57 -5.64 -20.52 -2.93
C ARG A 57 -5.93 -19.03 -2.81
N GLU A 58 -5.78 -18.47 -1.61
CA GLU A 58 -5.98 -17.04 -1.34
C GLU A 58 -4.67 -16.25 -1.50
N HIS A 59 -3.55 -16.90 -1.86
CA HIS A 59 -2.24 -16.26 -2.03
C HIS A 59 -2.07 -15.56 -3.38
N THR A 60 -2.98 -15.78 -4.31
CA THR A 60 -2.94 -15.22 -5.67
C THR A 60 -4.13 -14.30 -5.84
N VAL A 61 -3.90 -13.10 -6.38
CA VAL A 61 -4.96 -12.13 -6.67
C VAL A 61 -5.40 -12.34 -8.12
N THR A 62 -6.59 -12.92 -8.31
CA THR A 62 -7.06 -13.35 -9.64
C THR A 62 -8.30 -12.62 -10.13
N ASP A 63 -9.00 -11.92 -9.24
CA ASP A 63 -10.30 -11.31 -9.50
C ASP A 63 -10.51 -10.06 -8.64
N GLU A 64 -11.61 -9.35 -8.89
CA GLU A 64 -11.98 -8.12 -8.18
C GLU A 64 -12.17 -8.35 -6.68
N GLU A 65 -12.76 -9.48 -6.26
CA GLU A 65 -13.05 -9.78 -4.86
C GLU A 65 -11.76 -9.98 -4.05
N SER A 66 -10.87 -10.85 -4.54
CA SER A 66 -9.55 -11.07 -3.94
C SER A 66 -8.70 -9.79 -3.95
N ALA A 67 -8.77 -8.99 -5.02
CA ALA A 67 -8.08 -7.71 -5.09
C ALA A 67 -8.64 -6.72 -4.06
N HIS A 68 -9.96 -6.63 -3.93
CA HIS A 68 -10.62 -5.74 -2.98
C HIS A 68 -10.19 -6.02 -1.54
N GLU A 69 -10.17 -7.30 -1.16
CA GLU A 69 -9.75 -7.70 0.18
C GLU A 69 -8.24 -7.47 0.40
N VAL A 70 -7.39 -8.08 -0.42
CA VAL A 70 -5.95 -8.11 -0.17
C VAL A 70 -5.31 -6.75 -0.38
N ILE A 71 -5.67 -6.04 -1.45
CA ILE A 71 -5.14 -4.69 -1.69
C ILE A 71 -5.75 -3.69 -0.70
N GLY A 72 -7.01 -3.88 -0.29
CA GLY A 72 -7.63 -3.10 0.77
C GLY A 72 -6.88 -3.21 2.10
N ASP A 73 -6.56 -4.43 2.51
CA ASP A 73 -5.71 -4.70 3.69
C ASP A 73 -4.33 -4.04 3.53
N LEU A 74 -3.72 -4.16 2.34
CA LEU A 74 -2.40 -3.58 2.07
C LEU A 74 -2.40 -2.05 2.16
N PHE A 75 -3.45 -1.37 1.67
CA PHE A 75 -3.61 0.08 1.83
C PHE A 75 -3.62 0.47 3.31
N ALA A 76 -4.43 -0.23 4.11
CA ALA A 76 -4.53 0.03 5.53
C ALA A 76 -3.19 -0.19 6.25
N TYR A 77 -2.51 -1.29 5.95
CA TYR A 77 -1.28 -1.66 6.64
C TYR A 77 -0.09 -0.80 6.17
N ALA A 78 -0.08 -0.31 4.93
CA ALA A 78 0.89 0.68 4.47
C ALA A 78 0.81 1.99 5.29
N PHE A 79 -0.40 2.41 5.69
CA PHE A 79 -0.59 3.57 6.58
C PHE A 79 -0.11 3.31 8.01
N LEU A 80 -0.14 2.06 8.47
CA LEU A 80 0.46 1.67 9.74
C LEU A 80 2.00 1.62 9.63
N LEU A 81 2.53 1.11 8.53
CA LEU A 81 3.98 1.00 8.28
C LEU A 81 4.68 2.37 8.24
N ALA A 82 4.01 3.38 7.68
CA ALA A 82 4.53 4.75 7.64
C ALA A 82 4.17 5.60 8.87
N ASP A 83 3.54 5.01 9.88
CA ASP A 83 3.09 5.76 11.05
C ASP A 83 4.25 6.49 11.74
N GLY A 84 3.95 7.69 12.24
CA GLY A 84 4.95 8.61 12.81
C GLY A 84 5.90 9.27 11.79
N ARG A 85 5.91 8.86 10.51
CA ARG A 85 6.74 9.44 9.44
C ARG A 85 5.92 10.19 8.40
N ALA A 86 4.78 9.65 8.00
CA ALA A 86 3.84 10.32 7.10
C ALA A 86 2.40 9.98 7.45
N THR A 87 1.52 10.96 7.23
CA THR A 87 0.06 10.76 7.31
C THR A 87 -0.45 9.96 6.11
N PRO A 88 -1.59 9.27 6.23
CA PRO A 88 -2.23 8.60 5.09
C PRO A 88 -2.44 9.53 3.90
N GLY A 89 -2.85 10.78 4.15
CA GLY A 89 -3.05 11.78 3.09
C GLY A 89 -1.76 12.22 2.40
N GLN A 90 -0.62 12.29 3.10
CA GLN A 90 0.68 12.55 2.47
C GLN A 90 1.10 11.39 1.57
N LEU A 91 0.96 10.15 2.05
CA LEU A 91 1.25 8.95 1.26
C LEU A 91 0.38 8.85 0.02
N THR A 92 -0.94 9.04 0.15
CA THR A 92 -1.87 8.96 -0.99
C THR A 92 -1.56 10.03 -2.03
N ARG A 93 -1.30 11.28 -1.62
CA ARG A 93 -0.92 12.35 -2.57
C ARG A 93 0.38 12.03 -3.30
N ALA A 94 1.38 11.50 -2.60
CA ALA A 94 2.64 11.09 -3.21
C ALA A 94 2.43 9.94 -4.21
N ALA A 95 1.61 8.95 -3.84
CA ALA A 95 1.26 7.84 -4.72
C ALA A 95 0.51 8.31 -5.98
N GLU A 96 -0.43 9.25 -5.84
CA GLU A 96 -1.13 9.88 -6.97
C GLU A 96 -0.18 10.66 -7.88
N GLU A 97 0.76 11.44 -7.33
CA GLU A 97 1.79 12.12 -8.13
C GLU A 97 2.65 11.14 -8.93
N MET A 98 3.03 10.00 -8.35
CA MET A 98 3.81 8.95 -9.04
C MET A 98 3.06 8.26 -10.19
N ARG A 99 1.72 8.27 -10.15
CA ARG A 99 0.84 7.70 -11.18
C ARG A 99 0.47 8.72 -12.27
N SER A 100 0.63 10.01 -11.97
CA SER A 100 0.20 11.08 -12.85
C SER A 100 0.94 11.05 -14.19
N THR A 101 0.16 11.05 -15.28
CA THR A 101 0.65 11.27 -16.64
C THR A 101 0.48 12.71 -17.09
N ALA A 102 -0.04 13.59 -16.23
CA ALA A 102 -0.27 14.99 -16.56
C ALA A 102 1.04 15.78 -16.59
N TYR A 103 1.21 16.62 -17.61
CA TYR A 103 2.39 17.48 -17.77
C TYR A 103 2.05 18.94 -17.44
N PRO A 104 2.89 19.66 -16.65
CA PRO A 104 4.12 19.19 -16.00
C PRO A 104 3.82 18.27 -14.81
N VAL A 105 4.66 17.25 -14.62
CA VAL A 105 4.57 16.37 -13.43
C VAL A 105 5.04 17.16 -12.21
N THR A 106 4.19 17.26 -11.19
CA THR A 106 4.59 17.78 -9.88
C THR A 106 5.12 16.63 -9.02
N LEU A 107 6.22 16.87 -8.32
CA LEU A 107 6.87 15.88 -7.44
C LEU A 107 6.94 16.40 -5.99
N ASN A 108 6.06 17.34 -5.62
CA ASN A 108 6.13 17.99 -4.33
C ASN A 108 5.77 17.02 -3.19
N ALA A 109 4.70 16.24 -3.38
CA ALA A 109 4.29 15.24 -2.41
C ALA A 109 5.28 14.07 -2.39
N VAL A 110 5.84 13.69 -3.54
CA VAL A 110 6.93 12.69 -3.61
C VAL A 110 8.16 13.13 -2.81
N CYS A 111 8.60 14.38 -2.96
CA CYS A 111 9.71 14.92 -2.19
C CYS A 111 9.40 15.01 -0.69
N GLU A 112 8.15 15.33 -0.33
CA GLU A 112 7.70 15.38 1.07
C GLU A 112 7.84 14.02 1.76
N VAL A 113 7.41 12.93 1.12
CA VAL A 113 7.53 11.57 1.67
C VAL A 113 8.96 11.03 1.61
N ALA A 114 9.76 11.45 0.63
CA ALA A 114 11.18 11.09 0.55
C ALA A 114 12.01 11.70 1.68
N ALA A 115 11.68 12.94 2.09
CA ALA A 115 12.32 13.56 3.26
C ALA A 115 12.01 12.86 4.59
N ALA A 116 10.99 11.98 4.61
CA ALA A 116 10.58 11.17 5.75
C ALA A 116 10.92 9.66 5.58
N ASP A 117 11.74 9.31 4.59
CA ASP A 117 12.19 7.94 4.29
C ASP A 117 11.01 6.95 4.08
N VAL A 118 9.92 7.40 3.44
CA VAL A 118 8.72 6.60 3.14
C VAL A 118 8.31 6.66 1.67
N GLU A 119 9.18 7.15 0.78
CA GLU A 119 8.92 7.22 -0.65
C GLU A 119 8.71 5.85 -1.30
N ARG A 120 9.39 4.81 -0.81
CA ARG A 120 9.22 3.43 -1.27
C ARG A 120 7.85 2.86 -0.85
N VAL A 121 7.32 3.28 0.30
CA VAL A 121 5.95 2.94 0.72
C VAL A 121 4.94 3.62 -0.21
N ALA A 122 5.15 4.90 -0.53
CA ALA A 122 4.29 5.62 -1.48
C ALA A 122 4.34 5.01 -2.90
N ALA A 123 5.50 4.54 -3.35
CA ALA A 123 5.65 3.89 -4.65
C ALA A 123 4.95 2.51 -4.71
N MET A 124 5.03 1.72 -3.64
CA MET A 124 4.24 0.50 -3.50
C MET A 124 2.74 0.81 -3.49
N LEU A 125 2.31 1.84 -2.76
CA LEU A 125 0.92 2.29 -2.72
C LEU A 125 0.42 2.67 -4.11
N ALA A 126 1.22 3.43 -4.88
CA ALA A 126 0.91 3.80 -6.26
C ALA A 126 0.71 2.58 -7.18
N ALA A 127 1.61 1.59 -7.07
CA ALA A 127 1.51 0.33 -7.81
C ALA A 127 0.25 -0.46 -7.42
N CYS A 128 -0.09 -0.50 -6.14
CA CYS A 128 -1.30 -1.16 -5.64
C CYS A 128 -2.58 -0.46 -6.11
N MET A 129 -2.60 0.87 -6.21
CA MET A 129 -3.73 1.61 -6.79
C MET A 129 -3.95 1.22 -8.26
N ASP A 130 -2.89 1.15 -9.07
CA ASP A 130 -3.00 0.72 -10.47
C ASP A 130 -3.44 -0.75 -10.59
N ALA A 131 -2.93 -1.63 -9.71
CA ALA A 131 -3.37 -3.03 -9.67
C ALA A 131 -4.85 -3.15 -9.32
N ALA A 132 -5.33 -2.43 -8.30
CA ALA A 132 -6.74 -2.43 -7.92
C ALA A 132 -7.63 -1.90 -9.06
N GLU A 133 -7.24 -0.82 -9.73
CA GLU A 133 -7.95 -0.33 -10.92
C GLU A 133 -7.98 -1.37 -12.05
N HIS A 134 -6.88 -2.09 -12.27
CA HIS A 134 -6.81 -3.16 -13.27
C HIS A 134 -7.81 -4.28 -12.99
N PHE A 135 -8.01 -4.64 -11.72
CA PHE A 135 -9.02 -5.64 -11.30
C PHE A 135 -10.45 -5.08 -11.22
N GLY A 136 -10.68 -3.81 -11.53
CA GLY A 136 -12.01 -3.19 -11.53
C GLY A 136 -12.46 -2.62 -10.18
N CYS A 137 -11.55 -2.49 -9.21
CA CYS A 137 -11.89 -1.99 -7.89
C CYS A 137 -12.11 -0.47 -7.85
N ASP A 138 -12.96 -0.02 -6.92
CA ASP A 138 -13.15 1.40 -6.58
C ASP A 138 -12.05 1.89 -5.64
N VAL A 139 -10.92 2.29 -6.21
CA VAL A 139 -9.72 2.73 -5.49
C VAL A 139 -9.97 3.92 -4.55
N PRO A 140 -10.65 5.01 -4.96
CA PRO A 140 -10.97 6.11 -4.05
C PRO A 140 -11.71 5.66 -2.79
N ARG A 141 -12.73 4.81 -2.94
CA ARG A 141 -13.49 4.28 -1.81
C ARG A 141 -12.65 3.35 -0.93
N MET A 142 -11.81 2.51 -1.54
CA MET A 142 -10.90 1.61 -0.80
C MET A 142 -9.89 2.39 0.04
N LEU A 143 -9.25 3.42 -0.53
CA LEU A 143 -8.30 4.26 0.20
C LEU A 143 -8.94 4.98 1.38
N GLU A 144 -10.16 5.50 1.18
CA GLU A 144 -10.90 6.18 2.25
C GLU A 144 -11.34 5.21 3.35
N ASN A 145 -11.73 3.98 3.01
CA ASN A 145 -12.03 2.93 3.98
C ASN A 145 -10.76 2.52 4.75
N ALA A 146 -9.64 2.29 4.05
CA ALA A 146 -8.36 1.93 4.64
C ALA A 146 -7.84 3.02 5.59
N ARG A 147 -7.99 4.29 5.22
CA ARG A 147 -7.64 5.44 6.06
C ARG A 147 -8.45 5.46 7.35
N ARG A 148 -9.79 5.39 7.24
CA ARG A 148 -10.69 5.37 8.40
C ARG A 148 -10.42 4.19 9.33
N TRP A 149 -10.15 3.02 8.75
CA TRP A 149 -9.80 1.83 9.50
C TRP A 149 -8.48 2.03 10.27
N ALA A 150 -7.42 2.48 9.59
CA ALA A 150 -6.12 2.69 10.22
C ALA A 150 -6.17 3.74 11.35
N GLU A 151 -6.95 4.81 11.17
CA GLU A 151 -7.18 5.81 12.21
C GLU A 151 -7.92 5.22 13.42
N THR A 152 -8.94 4.39 13.18
CA THR A 152 -9.75 3.77 14.24
C THR A 152 -8.94 2.74 15.02
N THR A 153 -8.24 1.83 14.35
CA THR A 153 -7.46 0.78 15.01
C THR A 153 -6.26 1.33 15.78
N LYS A 154 -5.64 2.44 15.31
CA LYS A 154 -4.63 3.16 16.11
C LYS A 154 -5.22 3.69 17.42
N ALA A 155 -6.40 4.29 17.36
CA ALA A 155 -7.07 4.84 18.54
C ALA A 155 -7.46 3.73 19.55
N GLU A 156 -7.94 2.58 19.05
CA GLU A 156 -8.31 1.43 19.87
C GLU A 156 -7.11 0.78 20.58
N GLU A 157 -5.99 0.59 19.87
CA GLU A 157 -4.77 0.03 20.47
C GLU A 157 -4.10 1.00 21.46
N ALA A 158 -4.16 2.32 21.18
CA ALA A 158 -3.68 3.32 22.13
C ALA A 158 -4.52 3.36 23.42
N CYS A 159 -5.84 3.10 23.32
CA CYS A 159 -6.75 3.08 24.47
C CYS A 159 -6.57 1.82 25.34
N THR A 160 -6.19 0.70 24.73
CA THR A 160 -5.96 -0.57 25.43
C THR A 160 -4.56 -0.70 26.03
N ALA A 161 -3.60 0.12 25.59
CA ALA A 161 -2.24 0.18 26.13
C ALA A 161 -2.09 1.08 27.39
N VAL A 162 -3.18 1.72 27.85
CA VAL A 162 -3.24 2.62 29.02
C VAL A 162 -3.85 1.90 30.22
#